data_AF-A0A3M0YJ04-F1
#
_entry.id   AF-A0A3M0YJ04-F1
#
_cell.length_a   1.000
_cell.length_b   1.000
_cell.length_c   1.000
_cell.angle_alpha   90.00
_cell.angle_beta   90.00
_cell.angle_gamma   90.00
#
_symmetry.space_group_name_H-M   'P 1'
#
loop_
_entity.id
_entity.type
_entity.pdbx_description
1 polymer ?
#
loop_
_entity_poly.entity_id
_entity_poly.type
_entity_poly.pdbx_seq_one_letter_code
_entity_poly.pdbx_strand_id
1 'polypeptide(L)'
;MHVLHRYALLAGLLGIAWLTACEGTRYKQGENLYRSYCANCHMEDGTGLERLIPPLAGSDWLRDHQDTLPCIIRNGMHGPVVVNGITYEGEMP
;
A
#
# COMPACT_ATOMS: atom_id res chain seq x y z
N MET A 1 18.52 39.90 29.67
CA MET A 1 19.30 39.07 28.71
C MET A 1 18.82 37.61 28.65
N HIS A 2 18.46 36.98 29.79
CA HIS A 2 17.97 35.59 29.82
C HIS A 2 16.61 35.34 29.15
N VAL A 3 15.72 36.34 29.12
CA VAL A 3 14.37 36.20 28.55
C VAL A 3 14.40 36.17 27.01
N LEU A 4 15.19 37.03 26.36
CA LEU A 4 15.37 37.02 24.90
C LEU A 4 16.04 35.74 24.37
N HIS A 5 16.97 35.17 25.12
CA HIS A 5 17.62 33.90 24.75
C HIS A 5 16.64 32.72 24.78
N ARG A 6 15.72 32.70 25.76
CA ARG A 6 14.66 31.67 25.83
C ARG A 6 13.66 31.78 24.67
N TYR A 7 13.32 33.00 24.24
CA TYR A 7 12.46 33.20 23.07
C TYR A 7 13.16 32.82 21.75
N ALA A 8 14.46 33.11 21.60
CA ALA A 8 15.24 32.70 20.44
C ALA A 8 15.37 31.17 20.32
N LEU A 9 15.56 30.48 21.45
CA LEU A 9 15.60 29.01 21.49
C LEU A 9 14.24 28.38 21.16
N LEU A 10 13.14 28.94 21.67
CA LEU A 10 11.78 28.46 21.36
C LEU A 10 11.42 28.68 19.88
N ALA A 11 11.77 29.83 19.30
CA ALA A 11 11.56 30.10 17.88
C ALA A 11 12.42 29.20 16.97
N GLY A 12 13.65 28.89 17.38
CA GLY A 12 14.53 27.93 16.67
C GLY A 12 13.99 26.50 16.69
N LEU A 13 13.46 26.04 17.83
CA LEU A 13 12.84 24.72 17.97
C LEU A 13 11.53 24.61 17.17
N LEU A 14 10.71 25.67 17.14
CA LEU A 14 9.56 25.71 16.24
C LEU A 14 10.01 25.68 14.77
N GLY A 15 11.01 26.45 14.35
CA GLY A 15 11.49 26.44 12.96
C GLY A 15 11.98 25.06 12.47
N ILE A 16 12.65 24.31 13.34
CA ILE A 16 13.14 22.94 13.02
C ILE A 16 11.98 21.95 12.91
N ALA A 17 10.96 22.06 13.77
CA ALA A 17 9.81 21.17 13.73
C ALA A 17 9.01 21.25 12.41
N TRP A 18 9.00 22.42 11.77
CA TRP A 18 8.30 22.63 10.49
C TRP A 18 9.08 22.04 9.31
N LEU A 19 10.42 22.00 9.39
CA LEU A 19 11.28 21.34 8.40
C LEU A 19 11.15 19.81 8.48
N THR A 20 10.92 19.24 9.68
CA THR A 20 10.75 17.80 9.89
C THR A 20 9.34 17.27 9.63
N ALA A 21 8.34 18.16 9.49
CA ALA A 21 6.95 17.76 9.24
C ALA A 21 6.71 17.23 7.81
N CYS A 22 7.70 17.33 6.93
CA CYS A 22 7.67 16.81 5.56
C CYS A 22 8.37 15.44 5.47
N GLU A 23 8.10 14.51 6.39
CA GLU A 23 8.54 13.12 6.22
C GLU A 23 7.61 12.43 5.20
N GLY A 24 8.13 12.20 4.00
CA GLY A 24 7.40 11.59 2.89
C GLY A 24 7.16 10.10 3.11
N THR A 25 6.13 9.74 3.88
CA THR A 25 5.69 8.35 4.06
C THR A 25 4.92 7.84 2.83
N ARG A 26 5.59 7.87 1.67
CA ARG A 26 5.03 7.37 0.41
C ARG A 26 4.60 5.91 0.60
N TYR A 27 3.35 5.61 0.23
CA TYR A 27 2.72 4.29 0.30
C TYR A 27 2.37 3.74 1.69
N LYS A 28 2.67 4.43 2.80
CA LYS A 28 2.37 3.90 4.15
C LYS A 28 0.89 3.69 4.41
N GLN A 29 0.04 4.56 3.85
CA GLN A 29 -1.41 4.38 3.86
C GLN A 29 -1.83 3.13 3.08
N GLY A 30 -1.26 2.93 1.88
CA GLY A 30 -1.52 1.76 1.05
C GLY A 30 -1.08 0.46 1.72
N GLU A 31 0.07 0.44 2.39
CA GLU A 31 0.54 -0.71 3.17
C GLU A 31 -0.45 -1.09 4.28
N ASN A 32 -0.94 -0.11 5.04
CA ASN A 32 -1.92 -0.36 6.11
C ASN A 32 -3.23 -0.96 5.57
N LEU A 33 -3.72 -0.44 4.44
CA LEU A 33 -4.90 -0.97 3.76
C LEU A 33 -4.65 -2.40 3.27
N TYR A 34 -3.51 -2.65 2.62
CA TYR A 34 -3.13 -3.97 2.15
C TYR A 34 -3.11 -5.00 3.27
N ARG A 35 -2.44 -4.68 4.39
CA ARG A 35 -2.37 -5.55 5.56
C ARG A 35 -3.75 -5.83 6.17
N SER A 36 -4.65 -4.85 6.15
CA SER A 36 -5.98 -4.98 6.76
C SER A 36 -6.96 -5.77 5.91
N TYR A 37 -6.88 -5.65 4.58
CA TYR A 37 -7.94 -6.10 3.68
C TYR A 37 -7.50 -7.12 2.63
N CYS A 38 -6.20 -7.22 2.31
CA CYS A 38 -5.71 -8.01 1.18
C CYS A 38 -4.80 -9.17 1.63
N ALA A 39 -3.95 -8.93 2.64
CA ALA A 39 -2.89 -9.85 3.04
C ALA A 39 -3.40 -11.20 3.56
N ASN A 40 -4.63 -11.27 4.08
CA ASN A 40 -5.24 -12.54 4.52
C ASN A 40 -5.40 -13.55 3.37
N CYS A 41 -5.52 -13.08 2.13
CA CYS A 41 -5.64 -13.94 0.95
C CYS A 41 -4.37 -13.89 0.11
N HIS A 42 -3.87 -12.70 -0.22
CA HIS A 42 -2.71 -12.52 -1.10
C HIS A 42 -1.35 -12.62 -0.38
N MET A 43 -1.35 -12.97 0.90
CA MET A 43 -0.19 -13.05 1.79
C MET A 43 0.46 -11.70 2.10
N GLU A 44 1.23 -11.63 3.18
CA GLU A 44 1.88 -10.38 3.61
C GLU A 44 2.85 -9.81 2.58
N ASP A 45 3.52 -10.67 1.82
CA ASP A 45 4.49 -10.31 0.78
C ASP A 45 3.89 -10.28 -0.63
N GLY A 46 2.59 -10.54 -0.77
CA GLY A 46 1.91 -10.54 -2.07
C GLY A 46 2.16 -11.79 -2.91
N THR A 47 2.76 -12.86 -2.37
CA THR A 47 3.03 -14.10 -3.11
C THR A 47 1.79 -14.92 -3.42
N GLY A 48 0.64 -14.60 -2.81
CA GLY A 48 -0.56 -15.41 -2.95
C GLY A 48 -0.42 -16.78 -2.28
N LEU A 49 -1.31 -17.70 -2.63
CA LEU A 49 -1.36 -19.04 -2.04
C LEU A 49 -1.31 -20.07 -3.17
N GLU A 50 -0.10 -20.40 -3.60
CA GLU A 50 0.18 -21.38 -4.65
C GLU A 50 -0.75 -21.24 -5.87
N ARG A 51 -1.63 -22.23 -6.10
CA ARG A 51 -2.62 -22.27 -7.19
C ARG A 51 -4.04 -21.91 -6.75
N LEU A 52 -4.20 -21.48 -5.49
CA LEU A 52 -5.49 -21.11 -4.93
C LEU A 52 -5.73 -19.60 -5.00
N ILE A 53 -4.76 -18.78 -4.57
CA ILE A 53 -4.87 -17.32 -4.60
C ILE A 53 -3.75 -16.75 -5.47
N PRO A 54 -4.05 -15.90 -6.47
CA PRO A 54 -3.04 -15.35 -7.35
C PRO A 54 -2.05 -14.41 -6.62
N PRO A 55 -0.78 -14.39 -7.03
CA PRO A 55 0.18 -13.41 -6.52
C PRO A 55 -0.17 -12.01 -7.02
N LEU A 56 0.11 -11.02 -6.19
CA LEU A 56 0.16 -9.60 -6.59
C LEU A 56 1.62 -9.16 -6.80
N ALA A 57 2.55 -9.72 -6.03
CA ALA A 57 3.98 -9.50 -6.22
C ALA A 57 4.43 -10.06 -7.58
N GLY A 58 5.00 -9.20 -8.42
CA GLY A 58 5.48 -9.58 -9.74
C GLY A 58 4.39 -10.09 -10.69
N SER A 59 3.13 -9.74 -10.46
CA SER A 59 2.00 -10.15 -11.30
C SER A 59 2.01 -9.42 -12.65
N ASP A 60 2.13 -10.18 -13.74
CA ASP A 60 1.96 -9.67 -15.11
C ASP A 60 0.55 -9.09 -15.32
N TRP A 61 -0.45 -9.79 -14.83
CA TRP A 61 -1.85 -9.41 -14.93
C TRP A 61 -2.09 -8.06 -14.24
N LEU A 62 -1.58 -7.88 -13.02
CA LEU A 62 -1.70 -6.63 -12.26
C LEU A 62 -1.03 -5.46 -12.98
N ARG A 63 0.17 -5.68 -13.52
CA ARG A 63 0.93 -4.67 -14.26
C ARG A 63 0.14 -4.17 -15.48
N ASP A 64 -0.51 -5.08 -16.19
CA ASP A 64 -1.16 -4.82 -17.48
C ASP A 64 -2.61 -4.29 -17.32
N HIS A 65 -3.23 -4.42 -16.14
CA HIS A 65 -4.63 -4.06 -15.89
C HIS A 65 -4.82 -3.02 -14.76
N GLN A 66 -3.84 -2.14 -14.54
CA GLN A 66 -3.85 -1.16 -13.44
C GLN A 66 -5.08 -0.23 -13.44
N ASP A 67 -5.61 0.08 -14.62
CA ASP A 67 -6.79 0.93 -14.82
C ASP A 67 -8.09 0.29 -14.30
N THR A 68 -8.15 -1.05 -14.27
CA THR A 68 -9.34 -1.80 -13.82
C THR A 68 -9.35 -2.09 -12.31
N LEU A 69 -8.22 -1.92 -11.62
CA LEU A 69 -8.08 -2.28 -10.20
C LEU A 69 -9.11 -1.63 -9.28
N PRO A 70 -9.45 -0.33 -9.41
CA PRO A 70 -10.46 0.28 -8.55
C PRO A 70 -11.82 -0.41 -8.68
N CYS A 71 -12.17 -0.87 -9.88
CA CYS A 71 -13.43 -1.57 -10.13
C CYS A 71 -13.42 -2.97 -9.52
N ILE A 72 -12.30 -3.70 -9.61
CA ILE A 72 -12.16 -5.04 -9.03
C ILE A 72 -12.15 -4.99 -7.51
N ILE A 73 -11.41 -4.06 -6.89
CA ILE A 73 -11.41 -3.88 -5.44
C ILE A 73 -12.82 -3.53 -4.93
N ARG A 74 -13.62 -2.83 -5.73
CA ARG A 74 -14.97 -2.39 -5.34
C ARG A 74 -16.04 -3.46 -5.53
N ASN A 75 -15.94 -4.26 -6.59
CA ASN A 75 -17.01 -5.15 -7.03
C ASN A 75 -16.63 -6.65 -6.99
N GLY A 76 -15.40 -6.95 -6.60
CA GLY A 76 -14.84 -8.29 -6.69
C GLY A 76 -14.49 -8.69 -8.13
N MET A 77 -14.07 -9.93 -8.28
CA MET A 77 -13.76 -10.57 -9.57
C MET A 77 -14.08 -12.06 -9.48
N HIS A 78 -14.64 -12.62 -10.55
CA HIS A 78 -15.00 -14.03 -10.64
C HIS A 78 -14.56 -14.61 -11.99
N GLY A 79 -14.33 -15.92 -12.00
CA GLY A 79 -13.98 -16.67 -13.21
C GLY A 79 -12.46 -16.77 -13.46
N PRO A 80 -12.07 -17.40 -14.58
CA PRO A 80 -10.68 -17.68 -14.87
C PRO A 80 -9.85 -16.42 -15.05
N VAL A 81 -8.72 -16.36 -14.36
CA VAL A 81 -7.65 -15.38 -14.63
C VAL A 81 -6.32 -16.10 -14.80
N VAL A 82 -5.49 -15.63 -15.74
CA VAL A 82 -4.13 -16.13 -15.93
C VAL A 82 -3.17 -15.11 -15.34
N VAL A 83 -2.42 -15.51 -14.32
CA VAL A 83 -1.39 -14.69 -13.67
C VAL A 83 -0.08 -15.45 -13.71
N ASN A 84 0.95 -14.85 -14.29
CA ASN A 84 2.29 -15.43 -14.47
C ASN A 84 2.25 -16.81 -15.15
N GLY A 85 1.35 -16.98 -16.12
CA GLY A 85 1.14 -18.24 -16.85
C GLY A 85 0.37 -19.33 -16.08
N ILE A 86 -0.13 -19.05 -14.88
CA ILE A 86 -0.93 -19.98 -14.08
C ILE A 86 -2.39 -19.54 -14.12
N THR A 87 -3.29 -20.47 -14.40
CA THR A 87 -4.74 -20.24 -14.33
C THR A 87 -5.23 -20.35 -12.88
N TYR A 88 -5.95 -19.33 -12.44
CA TYR A 88 -6.66 -19.27 -11.17
C TYR A 88 -8.16 -19.24 -11.45
N GLU A 89 -8.89 -20.04 -10.68
CA GLU A 89 -10.35 -20.14 -10.72
C GLU A 89 -10.85 -19.89 -9.30
N GLY A 90 -11.49 -18.74 -9.08
CA GLY A 90 -11.92 -18.34 -7.75
C GLY A 90 -12.73 -17.07 -7.76
N GLU A 91 -13.24 -16.71 -6.59
CA GLU A 91 -13.97 -15.48 -6.35
C GLU A 91 -13.17 -14.59 -5.42
N MET A 92 -12.87 -13.38 -5.89
CA MET A 92 -12.47 -12.26 -5.04
C MET A 92 -13.75 -11.50 -4.67
N PRO A 93 -14.13 -11.46 -3.39
CA PRO A 93 -15.36 -10.80 -2.94
C PRO A 93 -15.29 -9.27 -2.98
#